data_AF-A0A1G2TZI7-F1
#
_entry.id   AF-A0A1G2TZI7-F1
#
_cell.length_a   1.000
_cell.length_b   1.000
_cell.length_c   1.000
_cell.angle_alpha   90.00
_cell.angle_beta   90.00
_cell.angle_gamma   90.00
#
_symmetry.space_group_name_H-M   'P 1'
#
loop_
_entity.id
_entity.type
_entity.pdbx_description
1 polymer ?
#
loop_
_entity_poly.entity_id
_entity_poly.type
_entity_poly.pdbx_seq_one_letter_code
_entity_poly.pdbx_strand_id
1 'polypeptide(L)' 'MMGFFSGGIMMVVFWVLLIAFIVWMIREISGKNSHSRSDSNALEILKERYAKGEIDKREFEEKKKDIS' A
#
# COMPACT_ATOMS: atom_id res chain seq x y z
N MET A 1 -26.18 19.41 36.52
CA MET A 1 -26.06 18.13 35.81
C MET A 1 -25.08 18.31 34.63
N MET A 2 -23.77 18.26 34.85
CA MET A 2 -22.75 18.39 33.78
C MET A 2 -21.54 17.50 34.12
N GLY A 3 -21.72 16.18 34.14
CA GLY A 3 -20.62 15.24 34.45
C GLY A 3 -20.59 13.98 33.59
N PHE A 4 -21.70 13.66 32.90
CA PHE A 4 -21.81 12.43 32.12
C PHE A 4 -21.35 12.57 30.67
N PHE A 5 -21.44 13.78 30.08
CA PHE A 5 -21.04 14.01 28.69
C PHE A 5 -19.52 14.11 28.52
N SER A 6 -18.80 14.64 29.52
CA SER A 6 -17.35 14.85 29.43
C SER A 6 -16.56 13.54 29.42
N GLY A 7 -16.98 12.52 30.18
CA GLY A 7 -16.31 11.22 30.24
C GLY A 7 -16.44 10.40 28.95
N GLY A 8 -17.64 10.36 28.36
CA GLY A 8 -17.88 9.60 27.12
C GLY A 8 -17.22 10.23 25.90
N ILE A 9 -17.24 11.56 25.79
CA ILE A 9 -16.59 12.30 24.69
C ILE A 9 -15.07 12.12 24.73
N MET A 10 -14.45 12.19 25.91
CA MET A 10 -13.01 11.96 26.03
C MET A 10 -12.59 10.57 25.54
N MET A 11 -13.41 9.55 25.79
CA MET A 11 -13.14 8.19 25.32
C MET A 11 -13.21 8.11 23.78
N VAL A 12 -14.21 8.72 23.16
CA VAL A 12 -14.35 8.75 21.69
C VAL A 12 -13.21 9.53 21.04
N VAL A 13 -12.86 10.70 21.58
CA VAL A 13 -11.74 11.51 21.09
C VAL A 13 -10.42 10.73 21.17
N PHE A 14 -10.19 10.01 22.27
CA PHE A 14 -9.01 9.16 22.41
C PHE A 14 -8.94 8.06 21.33
N TRP A 15 -10.04 7.36 21.07
CA TRP A 15 -10.10 6.34 20.01
C TRP A 15 -9.90 6.93 18.61
N VAL A 16 -10.50 8.09 18.33
CA VAL A 16 -10.33 8.80 17.05
C VAL A 16 -8.87 9.22 16.86
N LEU A 17 -8.22 9.76 17.89
CA LEU A 17 -6.80 10.11 17.85
C LEU A 17 -5.91 8.88 17.65
N LEU A 18 -6.19 7.77 18.34
CA LEU A 18 -5.45 6.53 18.19
C LEU A 18 -5.52 6.00 16.75
N ILE A 19 -6.74 5.95 16.18
CA ILE A 19 -6.95 5.50 14.80
C ILE A 19 -6.28 6.46 13.82
N ALA A 20 -6.43 7.76 14.00
CA ALA A 20 -5.80 8.77 13.15
C ALA A 20 -4.26 8.64 13.16
N PHE A 21 -3.67 8.38 14.33
CA PHE A 21 -2.22 8.16 14.47
C PHE A 21 -1.76 6.89 13.74
N ILE A 22 -2.50 5.78 13.88
CA ILE A 22 -2.21 4.53 13.16
C ILE A 22 -2.32 4.74 11.65
N VAL A 23 -3.39 5.39 11.17
CA VAL A 23 -3.60 5.66 9.75
C VAL A 23 -2.52 6.59 9.19
N TRP A 24 -2.12 7.62 9.93
CA TRP A 24 -1.04 8.53 9.54
C TRP A 24 0.29 7.79 9.40
N MET A 25 0.64 6.96 10.39
CA MET A 25 1.84 6.13 10.37
C MET A 25 1.85 5.15 9.20
N ILE A 26 0.71 4.48 8.92
CA ILE A 26 0.58 3.60 7.76
C ILE A 26 0.65 4.39 6.45
N ARG A 27 0.05 5.59 6.36
CA ARG A 27 0.14 6.45 5.16
C ARG A 27 1.56 6.92 4.88
N GLU A 28 2.34 7.26 5.90
CA GLU A 28 3.74 7.66 5.72
C GLU A 28 4.60 6.49 5.22
N ILE A 29 4.37 5.28 5.75
CA ILE A 29 5.09 4.06 5.34
C ILE A 29 4.63 3.58 3.95
N SER A 30 3.32 3.64 3.68
CA SER A 30 2.70 3.15 2.43
C SER A 30 2.74 4.18 1.30
N GLY A 31 2.91 5.47 1.62
CA GLY A 31 3.06 6.57 0.67
C GLY A 31 4.32 6.46 -0.20
N LYS A 32 5.31 5.67 0.23
CA LYS A 32 6.51 5.35 -0.55
C LYS A 32 6.39 4.05 -1.37
N ASN A 33 5.34 3.27 -1.18
CA ASN A 33 5.17 1.94 -1.80
C ASN A 33 3.89 1.78 -2.63
N SER A 34 3.05 2.82 -2.73
CA SER A 34 1.82 2.76 -3.54
C SER A 34 2.06 2.98 -5.03
N HIS A 35 3.19 3.59 -5.42
CA HIS A 35 3.62 3.63 -6.82
C HIS A 35 4.45 2.40 -7.21
N SER A 36 5.26 1.85 -6.29
CA SER A 36 6.11 0.68 -6.58
C SER A 36 5.36 -0.65 -6.54
N ARG A 37 4.24 -0.79 -5.81
CA ARG A 37 3.52 -2.07 -5.71
C ARG A 37 2.81 -2.50 -6.99
N SER A 38 2.38 -1.58 -7.86
CA SER A 38 1.83 -1.98 -9.17
C SER A 38 2.92 -2.44 -10.10
N ASP A 39 4.06 -1.74 -10.14
CA ASP A 39 5.20 -2.12 -10.99
C ASP A 39 5.87 -3.41 -10.52
N SER A 40 5.95 -3.61 -9.19
CA SER A 40 6.45 -4.85 -8.60
C SER A 40 5.58 -6.04 -9.01
N ASN A 41 4.25 -5.92 -8.95
CA ASN A 41 3.34 -6.98 -9.39
C ASN A 41 3.46 -7.23 -10.90
N ALA A 42 3.55 -6.17 -11.73
CA ALA A 42 3.67 -6.32 -13.18
C ALA A 42 4.96 -7.04 -13.58
N LEU A 43 6.10 -6.67 -12.98
CA LEU A 43 7.39 -7.32 -13.21
C LEU A 43 7.43 -8.76 -12.67
N GLU A 44 6.78 -9.03 -11.54
CA GLU A 44 6.70 -10.36 -10.94
C GLU A 44 5.85 -11.31 -11.80
N ILE A 45 4.71 -10.83 -12.33
CA ILE A 45 3.88 -11.55 -13.30
C ILE A 45 4.65 -11.81 -14.61
N LEU A 46 5.40 -10.81 -15.10
CA LEU A 46 6.26 -10.96 -16.28
C LEU A 46 7.35 -12.02 -16.07
N LYS A 47 8.00 -12.02 -14.91
CA LYS A 47 9.05 -12.99 -14.58
C LYS A 47 8.49 -14.41 -14.46
N GLU A 48 7.29 -14.57 -13.91
CA GLU A 48 6.63 -15.87 -13.80
C GLU A 48 6.32 -16.48 -15.17
N ARG A 49 5.80 -15.69 -16.13
CA ARG A 49 5.52 -16.17 -17.49
C ARG A 49 6.78 -16.47 -18.29
N TYR A 50 7.85 -15.71 -18.08
CA TYR A 50 9.17 -16.02 -18.66
C TYR A 50 9.72 -17.34 -18.12
N ALA A 51 9.59 -17.59 -16.81
CA ALA A 51 9.99 -18.86 -16.20
C ALA A 51 9.14 -20.05 -16.68
N LYS A 52 7.86 -19.82 -16.99
CA LYS A 52 6.98 -20.81 -17.64
C LYS A 52 7.29 -21.01 -19.13
N GLY A 53 8.12 -20.16 -19.73
CA GLY A 53 8.46 -20.20 -21.15
C GLY A 53 7.34 -19.72 -22.07
N GLU A 54 6.33 -19.02 -21.54
CA GLU A 54 5.19 -18.49 -22.31
C GLU A 54 5.54 -17.22 -23.09
N ILE A 55 6.64 -16.55 -22.73
CA ILE A 55 7.14 -15.33 -23.37
C ILE A 55 8.63 -15.47 -23.64
N ASP A 56 9.06 -15.00 -24.80
CA ASP A 56 10.47 -15.05 -25.21
C ASP A 56 11.31 -13.99 -24.48
N LYS A 57 12.63 -14.23 -24.39
CA LYS A 57 13.57 -13.30 -23.76
C LYS A 57 13.51 -11.89 -24.37
N ARG A 58 13.22 -11.80 -25.68
CA ARG A 58 13.06 -10.51 -26.37
C ARG A 58 11.84 -9.74 -25.89
N GLU A 59 10.69 -10.39 -25.75
CA GLU A 59 9.46 -9.78 -25.27
C GLU A 59 9.55 -9.38 -23.79
N PHE A 60 10.29 -10.16 -22.99
CA PHE A 60 10.57 -9.83 -21.59
C PHE A 60 11.41 -8.54 -21.48
N GLU A 61 12.46 -8.40 -22.29
CA GLU A 61 13.33 -7.23 -22.29
C GLU A 61 12.59 -5.95 -22.73
N GLU A 62 11.73 -6.02 -23.75
CA GLU A 62 10.92 -4.88 -24.19
C GLU A 62 9.93 -4.43 -23.10
N LYS A 63 9.17 -5.37 -22.54
CA LYS A 63 8.16 -5.05 -21.50
C LYS A 63 8.81 -4.58 -20.20
N LYS A 64 9.99 -5.09 -19.86
CA LYS A 64 10.77 -4.60 -18.71
C LYS A 64 11.23 -3.16 -18.92
N LYS A 65 11.57 -2.77 -20.15
CA LYS A 65 11.97 -1.40 -20.49
C LYS A 65 10.80 -0.42 -20.46
N ASP A 66 9.61 -0.86 -20.85
CA ASP A 66 8.40 -0.02 -20.81
C ASP A 66 7.85 0.21 -19.39
N ILE A 67 8.14 -0.70 -18.44
CA ILE A 67 7.68 -0.63 -17.04
C ILE A 67 8.71 0.07 -16.13
N SER A 68 9.94 0.32 -16.62
CA SER A 68 11.05 0.87 -15.81
C SER A 68 11.22 2.38 -15.93
#